data_AF-A0AAV5ZZV4-F1
#
_entry.id   AF-A0AAV5ZZV4-F1
#
_cell.length_a   1.000
_cell.length_b   1.000
_cell.length_c   1.000
_cell.angle_alpha   90.00
_cell.angle_beta   90.00
_cell.angle_gamma   90.00
#
_symmetry.space_group_name_H-M   'P 1'
#
loop_
_entity.id
_entity.type
_entity.pdbx_description
1 polymer ?
#
loop_
_entity_poly.entity_id
_entity_poly.type
_entity_poly.pdbx_seq_one_letter_code
_entity_poly.pdbx_strand_id
1 'polypeptide(L)'
;TLALTYNGKLRDRVGQGDLALGPDGTPDGTLTVTLSAAGGRTITVLRLDTDWATAPGIWRTSSAGTGNWVLGTAISPDGALLNAAGSMAVNFPVADGGSFVVFAADYEGSEFLSGRTLTLTATFSDGSTAVGAITVP
;
A
#
# COMPACT_ATOMS: atom_id res chain seq x y z
N THR A 1 1.00 -6.62 -14.58
CA THR A 1 0.82 -5.19 -14.28
C THR A 1 -0.10 -5.03 -13.09
N LEU A 2 -0.21 -3.83 -12.52
CA LEU A 2 -1.15 -3.51 -11.46
C LEU A 2 -2.20 -2.53 -11.98
N ALA A 3 -3.48 -2.79 -11.70
CA ALA A 3 -4.54 -1.82 -11.81
C ALA A 3 -4.92 -1.34 -10.40
N LEU A 4 -5.06 -0.02 -10.23
CA LEU A 4 -5.33 0.60 -8.94
C LEU A 4 -6.70 1.26 -8.97
N THR A 5 -7.38 1.27 -7.83
CA THR A 5 -8.58 2.08 -7.58
C THR A 5 -8.43 2.75 -6.23
N TYR A 6 -8.48 4.07 -6.19
CA TYR A 6 -8.49 4.83 -4.95
C TYR A 6 -9.92 4.84 -4.38
N ASN A 7 -10.07 4.36 -3.16
CA ASN A 7 -11.37 4.20 -2.50
C ASN A 7 -11.68 5.33 -1.50
N GLY A 8 -10.83 6.36 -1.42
CA GLY A 8 -10.94 7.40 -0.40
C GLY A 8 -10.27 7.02 0.92
N LYS A 9 -10.62 7.77 1.96
CA LYS A 9 -10.17 7.52 3.34
C LYS A 9 -11.31 6.98 4.19
N LEU A 10 -11.45 5.66 4.20
CA LEU A 10 -12.65 5.00 4.73
C LEU A 10 -12.42 4.23 6.03
N ARG A 11 -11.17 3.92 6.37
CA ARG A 11 -10.78 3.17 7.56
C ARG A 11 -9.52 3.76 8.14
N ASP A 12 -9.37 3.61 9.44
CA ASP A 12 -8.16 3.87 10.21
C ASP A 12 -7.58 2.50 10.61
N ARG A 13 -6.47 2.10 9.97
CA ARG A 13 -5.88 0.75 9.99
C ARG A 13 -4.40 0.79 10.31
N VAL A 14 -3.70 1.84 9.88
CA VAL A 14 -2.28 2.07 10.10
C VAL A 14 -2.07 3.49 10.61
N GLY A 15 -0.83 3.83 10.97
CA GLY A 15 -0.48 5.18 11.40
C GLY A 15 0.81 5.71 10.80
N GLN A 16 1.16 6.91 11.22
CA GLN A 16 2.38 7.60 10.80
C GLN A 16 3.64 6.99 11.46
N GLY A 17 4.22 5.96 10.83
CA GLY A 17 5.45 5.36 11.30
C GLY A 17 5.82 4.08 10.54
N ASP A 18 7.08 3.69 10.63
CA ASP A 18 7.58 2.47 9.98
C ASP A 18 7.05 1.18 10.60
N LEU A 19 6.58 1.23 11.84
CA LEU A 19 6.02 0.09 12.59
C LEU A 19 4.53 0.24 12.98
N ALA A 20 3.84 1.25 12.46
CA ALA A 20 2.50 1.64 12.91
C ALA A 20 1.37 0.78 12.29
N LEU A 21 1.37 -0.55 12.53
CA LEU A 21 0.28 -1.47 12.14
C LEU A 21 -0.91 -1.41 13.10
N GLY A 22 -1.42 -0.21 13.36
CA GLY A 22 -2.59 0.02 14.18
C GLY A 22 -3.15 1.42 13.93
N PRO A 23 -4.44 1.62 14.26
CA PRO A 23 -5.10 2.90 14.04
C PRO A 23 -4.45 4.03 14.83
N ASP A 24 -4.37 5.23 14.23
CA ASP A 24 -3.79 6.44 14.84
C ASP A 24 -4.81 7.56 15.11
N GLY A 25 -6.09 7.29 14.84
CA GLY A 25 -7.19 8.25 14.97
C GLY A 25 -7.51 8.99 13.68
N THR A 26 -6.75 8.78 12.59
CA THR A 26 -6.96 9.42 11.29
C THR A 26 -7.21 8.37 10.21
N PRO A 27 -8.28 8.50 9.40
CA PRO A 27 -8.52 7.57 8.29
C PRO A 27 -7.41 7.58 7.22
N ASP A 28 -7.06 6.38 6.76
CA ASP A 28 -5.99 6.09 5.80
C ASP A 28 -6.44 6.16 4.35
N GLY A 29 -5.55 6.63 3.47
CA GLY A 29 -5.70 6.45 2.03
C GLY A 29 -5.80 4.96 1.69
N THR A 30 -6.92 4.57 1.08
CA THR A 30 -7.24 3.16 0.81
C THR A 30 -7.25 2.91 -0.70
N LEU A 31 -6.49 1.91 -1.16
CA LEU A 31 -6.48 1.50 -2.57
C LEU A 31 -6.82 0.02 -2.71
N THR A 32 -7.68 -0.31 -3.68
CA THR A 32 -7.81 -1.67 -4.19
C THR A 32 -6.80 -1.87 -5.31
N VAL A 33 -6.08 -2.98 -5.27
CA VAL A 33 -5.04 -3.32 -6.25
C VAL A 33 -5.41 -4.65 -6.89
N THR A 34 -5.43 -4.70 -8.22
CA THR A 34 -5.67 -5.92 -8.99
C THR A 34 -4.43 -6.29 -9.78
N LEU A 35 -3.98 -7.54 -9.64
CA LEU A 35 -2.84 -8.08 -10.36
C LEU A 35 -3.29 -8.69 -11.68
N SER A 36 -2.64 -8.32 -12.78
CA SER A 36 -2.70 -9.07 -14.03
C SER A 36 -1.34 -9.71 -14.31
N ALA A 37 -1.26 -11.03 -14.11
CA ALA A 37 -0.06 -11.83 -14.28
C ALA A 37 -0.45 -13.30 -14.43
N ALA A 38 -0.28 -13.87 -15.62
CA ALA A 38 -0.57 -15.27 -15.89
C ALA A 38 0.15 -16.19 -14.88
N GLY A 39 -0.62 -17.11 -14.30
CA GLY A 39 -0.16 -18.03 -13.24
C GLY A 39 -0.09 -17.42 -11.83
N GLY A 40 -0.45 -16.14 -11.66
CA GLY A 40 -0.35 -15.43 -10.38
C GLY A 40 1.09 -15.13 -9.98
N ARG A 41 1.26 -14.40 -8.87
CA ARG A 41 2.56 -14.08 -8.27
C ARG A 41 2.47 -14.07 -6.75
N THR A 42 3.58 -14.35 -6.09
CA THR A 42 3.73 -14.12 -4.64
C THR A 42 4.34 -12.76 -4.42
N ILE A 43 3.64 -11.87 -3.72
CA ILE A 43 4.10 -10.52 -3.36
C ILE A 43 4.94 -10.60 -2.10
N THR A 44 6.13 -10.00 -2.13
CA THR A 44 7.07 -9.92 -1.00
C THR A 44 7.33 -8.49 -0.54
N VAL A 45 7.19 -7.51 -1.43
CA VAL A 45 7.29 -6.09 -1.10
C VAL A 45 6.28 -5.27 -1.88
N LEU A 46 5.67 -4.30 -1.23
CA LEU A 46 4.88 -3.23 -1.82
C LEU A 46 5.50 -1.89 -1.41
N ARG A 47 5.55 -0.94 -2.34
CA ARG A 47 5.95 0.44 -2.12
C ARG A 47 4.92 1.34 -2.79
N LEU A 48 4.33 2.25 -2.03
CA LEU A 48 3.46 3.31 -2.53
C LEU A 48 4.21 4.63 -2.43
N ASP A 49 4.16 5.41 -3.49
CA ASP A 49 4.71 6.76 -3.54
C ASP A 49 3.60 7.72 -4.00
N THR A 50 3.61 8.93 -3.46
CA THR A 50 2.79 10.05 -3.93
C THR A 50 3.67 11.13 -4.57
N ASP A 51 3.10 11.90 -5.50
CA ASP A 51 3.79 12.99 -6.20
C ASP A 51 3.69 14.35 -5.48
N TRP A 52 3.28 14.37 -4.21
CA TRP A 52 3.21 15.63 -3.47
C TRP A 52 4.59 16.28 -3.34
N ALA A 53 4.75 17.44 -3.99
CA ALA A 53 6.05 18.11 -4.11
C ALA A 53 6.65 18.62 -2.79
N THR A 54 5.84 18.87 -1.75
CA THR A 54 6.33 19.47 -0.50
C THR A 54 6.91 18.44 0.47
N ALA A 55 6.22 17.32 0.65
CA ALA A 55 6.67 16.23 1.49
C ALA A 55 6.15 14.91 0.90
N PRO A 56 6.80 14.35 -0.13
CA PRO A 56 6.28 13.17 -0.82
C PRO A 56 6.25 11.98 0.13
N GLY A 57 5.05 11.50 0.44
CA GLY A 57 4.84 10.27 1.19
C GLY A 57 5.41 9.05 0.46
N ILE A 58 6.11 8.22 1.24
CA ILE A 58 6.62 6.92 0.84
C ILE A 58 6.19 5.91 1.89
N TRP A 59 5.37 4.94 1.47
CA TRP A 59 4.92 3.83 2.32
C TRP A 59 5.45 2.51 1.79
N ARG A 60 5.84 1.60 2.67
CA ARG A 60 6.41 0.31 2.28
C ARG A 60 6.05 -0.83 3.21
N THR A 61 5.91 -2.03 2.66
CA THR A 61 5.94 -3.28 3.43
C THR A 61 7.40 -3.70 3.60
N SER A 62 8.09 -3.22 4.63
CA SER A 62 9.51 -3.54 4.85
C SER A 62 9.87 -3.53 6.33
N SER A 63 10.97 -4.19 6.67
CA SER A 63 11.54 -4.17 8.02
C SER A 63 11.73 -2.76 8.55
N ALA A 64 11.52 -2.61 9.86
CA ALA A 64 11.78 -1.39 10.63
C ALA A 64 13.13 -0.74 10.26
N GLY A 65 13.21 0.58 10.34
CA GLY A 65 14.45 1.33 10.16
C GLY A 65 14.75 1.79 8.74
N THR A 66 13.80 1.66 7.80
CA THR A 66 13.95 2.25 6.45
C THR A 66 13.59 3.74 6.40
N GLY A 67 12.96 4.27 7.45
CA GLY A 67 12.46 5.64 7.52
C GLY A 67 11.16 5.90 6.74
N ASN A 68 10.68 4.91 5.97
CA ASN A 68 9.40 4.98 5.28
C ASN A 68 8.27 4.53 6.21
N TRP A 69 7.07 5.09 6.05
CA TRP A 69 5.92 4.63 6.81
C TRP A 69 5.47 3.26 6.34
N VAL A 70 4.78 2.53 7.22
CA VAL A 70 4.26 1.21 6.89
C VAL A 70 3.15 1.32 5.85
N LEU A 71 3.17 0.42 4.87
CA LEU A 71 2.02 0.20 3.98
C LEU A 71 1.23 -1.00 4.53
N GLY A 72 0.06 -0.75 5.10
CA GLY A 72 -0.84 -1.81 5.54
C GLY A 72 -1.39 -2.57 4.35
N THR A 73 -1.50 -3.90 4.43
CA THR A 73 -2.01 -4.75 3.35
C THR A 73 -3.01 -5.76 3.88
N ALA A 74 -4.15 -5.95 3.22
CA ALA A 74 -5.16 -6.94 3.59
C ALA A 74 -5.88 -7.53 2.36
N ILE A 75 -6.59 -8.65 2.53
CA ILE A 75 -7.43 -9.24 1.48
C ILE A 75 -8.72 -8.45 1.27
N SER A 76 -9.23 -7.80 2.31
CA SER A 76 -10.44 -6.99 2.28
C SER A 76 -10.30 -5.75 3.17
N PRO A 77 -11.15 -4.72 3.00
CA PRO A 77 -11.02 -3.46 3.74
C PRO A 77 -11.00 -3.60 5.27
N ASP A 78 -11.75 -4.58 5.80
CA ASP A 78 -11.91 -4.80 7.23
C ASP A 78 -11.23 -6.11 7.71
N GLY A 79 -10.56 -6.82 6.79
CA GLY A 79 -9.83 -8.06 7.08
C GLY A 79 -8.53 -7.83 7.84
N ALA A 80 -7.97 -8.91 8.42
CA ALA A 80 -6.70 -8.85 9.12
C ALA A 80 -5.56 -8.37 8.20
N LEU A 81 -4.65 -7.58 8.74
CA LEU A 81 -3.44 -7.17 8.03
C LEU A 81 -2.55 -8.39 7.79
N LEU A 82 -2.02 -8.49 6.57
CA LEU A 82 -1.09 -9.54 6.12
C LEU A 82 0.36 -9.23 6.52
N ASN A 83 0.63 -8.00 6.96
CA ASN A 83 1.94 -7.58 7.42
C ASN A 83 2.35 -8.41 8.66
N ALA A 84 3.56 -8.97 8.63
CA ALA A 84 4.14 -9.67 9.77
C ALA A 84 4.46 -8.67 10.90
N ALA A 85 4.05 -8.98 12.12
CA ALA A 85 4.39 -8.17 13.29
C ALA A 85 5.93 -8.07 13.46
N GLY A 86 6.42 -6.90 13.87
CA GLY A 86 7.85 -6.60 14.04
C GLY A 86 8.61 -6.26 12.75
N SER A 87 8.40 -6.99 11.65
CA SER A 87 9.10 -6.72 10.37
C SER A 87 8.27 -5.98 9.33
N MET A 88 6.95 -5.89 9.49
CA MET A 88 6.01 -5.26 8.56
C MET A 88 6.02 -5.80 7.12
N ALA A 89 6.82 -6.83 6.86
CA ALA A 89 6.96 -7.47 5.57
C ALA A 89 5.69 -8.27 5.26
N VAL A 90 5.48 -8.51 3.98
CA VAL A 90 4.36 -9.33 3.50
C VAL A 90 4.91 -10.51 2.70
N ASN A 91 4.16 -11.61 2.67
CA ASN A 91 4.44 -12.75 1.82
C ASN A 91 3.13 -13.48 1.54
N PHE A 92 2.48 -13.16 0.42
CA PHE A 92 1.19 -13.75 0.07
C PHE A 92 1.02 -13.94 -1.45
N PRO A 93 0.36 -15.02 -1.87
CA PRO A 93 0.04 -15.24 -3.27
C PRO A 93 -1.14 -14.37 -3.71
N VAL A 94 -1.08 -13.89 -4.95
CA VAL A 94 -2.19 -13.26 -5.66
C VAL A 94 -2.35 -13.96 -7.00
N ALA A 95 -3.54 -14.49 -7.25
CA ALA A 95 -3.87 -15.12 -8.53
C ALA A 95 -3.91 -14.09 -9.67
N ASP A 96 -3.89 -14.57 -10.92
CA ASP A 96 -4.18 -13.71 -12.07
C ASP A 96 -5.61 -13.15 -11.97
N GLY A 97 -5.75 -11.82 -12.10
CA GLY A 97 -7.00 -11.10 -11.85
C GLY A 97 -7.38 -10.98 -10.37
N GLY A 98 -6.56 -11.46 -9.45
CA GLY A 98 -6.79 -11.37 -8.01
C GLY A 98 -6.56 -9.95 -7.47
N SER A 99 -7.25 -9.62 -6.38
CA SER A 99 -7.17 -8.30 -5.75
C SER A 99 -6.83 -8.35 -4.26
N PHE A 100 -6.26 -7.26 -3.77
CA PHE A 100 -6.00 -6.98 -2.36
C PHE A 100 -6.15 -5.48 -2.09
N VAL A 101 -6.10 -5.08 -0.83
CA VAL A 101 -6.27 -3.70 -0.37
C VAL A 101 -5.00 -3.24 0.33
N VAL A 102 -4.61 -1.98 0.10
CA VAL A 102 -3.54 -1.32 0.85
C VAL A 102 -4.05 -0.06 1.56
N PHE A 103 -3.43 0.24 2.70
CA PHE A 103 -3.73 1.38 3.57
C PHE A 103 -2.47 2.19 3.84
N ALA A 104 -2.56 3.50 3.70
CA ALA A 104 -1.46 4.43 3.87
C ALA A 104 -1.91 5.64 4.69
N ALA A 105 -1.27 5.87 5.84
CA ALA A 105 -1.52 7.03 6.69
C ALA A 105 -1.22 8.33 5.93
N ASP A 106 -2.02 9.37 6.15
CA ASP A 106 -1.85 10.66 5.49
C ASP A 106 -1.11 11.65 6.39
N TYR A 107 -0.10 12.32 5.84
CA TYR A 107 0.56 13.44 6.49
C TYR A 107 -0.26 14.73 6.31
N GLU A 108 -0.83 15.21 7.41
CA GLU A 108 -1.58 16.48 7.49
C GLU A 108 -2.75 16.59 6.48
N GLY A 109 -3.24 15.46 5.97
CA GLY A 109 -4.35 15.45 5.01
C GLY A 109 -3.96 15.89 3.59
N SER A 110 -2.67 15.87 3.25
CA SER A 110 -2.13 16.43 2.00
C SER A 110 -1.76 15.39 0.94
N GLU A 111 -1.56 14.14 1.36
CA GLU A 111 -1.01 13.08 0.50
C GLU A 111 -2.01 12.54 -0.50
N PHE A 112 -3.31 12.59 -0.16
CA PHE A 112 -4.41 12.08 -0.97
C PHE A 112 -5.37 13.18 -1.44
N LEU A 113 -4.86 14.38 -1.71
CA LEU A 113 -5.64 15.44 -2.33
C LEU A 113 -5.92 15.13 -3.82
N SER A 114 -7.03 15.66 -4.34
CA SER A 114 -7.38 15.53 -5.76
C SER A 114 -6.24 16.01 -6.67
N GLY A 115 -5.98 15.26 -7.73
CA GLY A 115 -4.90 15.51 -8.69
C GLY A 115 -3.53 14.92 -8.30
N ARG A 116 -3.37 14.38 -7.08
CA ARG A 116 -2.15 13.64 -6.68
C ARG A 116 -2.03 12.34 -7.45
N THR A 117 -0.83 11.99 -7.89
CA THR A 117 -0.53 10.68 -8.50
C THR A 117 0.04 9.74 -7.45
N LEU A 118 -0.62 8.61 -7.27
CA LEU A 118 -0.18 7.51 -6.42
C LEU A 118 0.43 6.41 -7.31
N THR A 119 1.68 6.04 -7.05
CA THR A 119 2.38 4.98 -7.79
C THR A 119 2.67 3.81 -6.85
N LEU A 120 2.13 2.64 -7.17
CA LEU A 120 2.39 1.41 -6.44
C LEU A 120 3.36 0.52 -7.23
N THR A 121 4.43 0.11 -6.57
CA THR A 121 5.36 -0.92 -7.05
C THR A 121 5.19 -2.18 -6.19
N ALA A 122 4.92 -3.32 -6.83
CA ALA A 122 4.99 -4.64 -6.21
C ALA A 122 6.28 -5.34 -6.64
N THR A 123 6.97 -5.96 -5.69
CA THR A 123 8.07 -6.91 -5.91
C THR A 123 7.59 -8.32 -5.59
N PHE A 124 7.89 -9.24 -6.49
CA PHE A 124 7.49 -10.63 -6.37
C PHE A 124 8.63 -11.51 -5.81
N SER A 125 8.29 -12.73 -5.39
CA SER A 125 9.27 -13.69 -4.84
C SER A 125 10.36 -14.10 -5.82
N ASP A 126 10.15 -13.96 -7.13
CA ASP A 126 11.15 -14.19 -8.18
C ASP A 126 12.05 -12.97 -8.45
N GLY A 127 11.86 -11.88 -7.70
CA GLY A 127 12.60 -10.61 -7.84
C GLY A 127 12.09 -9.68 -8.93
N SER A 128 11.15 -10.12 -9.78
CA SER A 128 10.52 -9.25 -10.78
C SER A 128 9.53 -8.27 -10.13
N THR A 129 9.16 -7.22 -10.86
CA THR A 129 8.27 -6.17 -10.35
C THR A 129 7.10 -5.90 -11.29
N ALA A 130 6.03 -5.36 -10.72
CA ALA A 130 4.94 -4.73 -11.45
C ALA A 130 4.65 -3.36 -10.87
N VAL A 131 4.30 -2.41 -11.73
CA VAL A 131 3.95 -1.04 -11.35
C VAL A 131 2.55 -0.74 -11.84
N GLY A 132 1.82 0.08 -11.09
CA GLY A 132 0.60 0.73 -11.52
C GLY A 132 0.48 2.09 -10.84
N ALA A 133 -0.25 3.00 -11.47
CA ALA A 133 -0.47 4.34 -10.93
C ALA A 133 -1.93 4.75 -11.07
N ILE A 134 -2.37 5.66 -10.21
CA ILE A 134 -3.69 6.29 -10.27
C ILE A 134 -3.60 7.75 -9.83
N THR A 135 -4.37 8.62 -10.47
CA THR A 135 -4.59 9.99 -10.01
C THR A 135 -5.79 10.01 -9.08
N VAL A 136 -5.65 10.63 -7.91
CA VAL A 136 -6.74 10.85 -6.98
C VAL A 136 -7.81 11.72 -7.67
N PRO A 137 -9.08 11.29 -7.72
CA PRO A 137 -10.17 12.03 -8.38
C PRO A 137 -10.42 13.43 -7.82
#